data_AF-A0AA35TL63-F1
#
_entry.id   AF-A0AA35TL63-F1
#
_cell.length_a   1.000
_cell.length_b   1.000
_cell.length_c   1.000
_cell.angle_alpha   90.00
_cell.angle_beta   90.00
_cell.angle_gamma   90.00
#
_symmetry.space_group_name_H-M   'P 1'
#
loop_
_entity.id
_entity.type
_entity.pdbx_description
1 polymer ?
#
loop_
_entity_poly.entity_id
_entity_poly.type
_entity_poly.pdbx_seq_one_letter_code
_entity_poly.pdbx_strand_id
1 'polypeptide(L)'
;MADKRKLQGEIDRCLKRVAEGVEQFDDIWQKVHNAANANQKEKYEADLKKEIKKLQRLRDQIKTWLTSNDIKDKRPLGENRKLIETVSPVRRKRSAESAMFLGVLINASLPRLSPSQRMERFKVVERETKTKAYSKEGLGQVSKIDPEQRKKEEVRQWLTSGIEKLDRQIDEFEAEIESLYAGSKKKKLDRDKNDRVEELQGWVERHKYHIKQLETVMRLLDNCSLDADKVRGIMDDLDYYVDSNQEPDFTEDEMIYDELDLEEAVAGIYSSTGACCHYHTTFL
;
A
#
# COMPACT_ATOMS: atom_id res chain seq x y z
N MET A 1 38.72 16.55 -32.98
CA MET A 1 39.33 16.58 -31.62
C MET A 1 38.62 17.55 -30.66
N ALA A 2 38.23 18.76 -31.11
CA ALA A 2 37.52 19.74 -30.29
C ALA A 2 36.14 19.26 -29.78
N ASP A 3 35.33 18.64 -30.64
CA ASP A 3 33.97 18.17 -30.27
C ASP A 3 33.99 17.08 -29.20
N LYS A 4 34.99 16.20 -29.27
CA LYS A 4 35.21 15.15 -28.26
C LYS A 4 35.58 15.73 -26.90
N ARG A 5 36.37 16.81 -26.87
CA ARG A 5 36.73 17.53 -25.63
C ARG A 5 35.53 18.28 -25.05
N LYS A 6 34.66 18.82 -25.91
CA LYS A 6 33.41 19.47 -25.52
C LYS A 6 32.42 18.47 -24.89
N LEU A 7 32.23 17.31 -25.53
CA LEU A 7 31.39 16.21 -25.03
C LEU A 7 31.89 15.69 -23.68
N GLN A 8 33.20 15.51 -23.52
CA GLN A 8 33.78 15.09 -22.25
C GLN A 8 33.50 16.11 -21.14
N GLY A 9 33.65 17.41 -21.40
CA GLY A 9 33.32 18.45 -20.44
C GLY A 9 31.83 18.50 -20.06
N GLU A 10 30.93 18.12 -20.97
CA GLU A 10 29.49 17.98 -20.67
C GLU A 10 29.21 16.78 -19.77
N ILE A 11 29.89 15.65 -20.02
CA ILE A 11 29.82 14.45 -19.18
C ILE A 11 30.30 14.78 -17.77
N ASP A 12 31.47 15.39 -17.62
CA ASP A 12 32.05 15.68 -16.30
C ASP A 12 31.16 16.63 -15.48
N ARG A 13 30.56 17.64 -16.13
CA ARG A 13 29.56 18.52 -15.49
C ARG A 13 28.31 17.77 -15.08
N CYS A 14 27.83 16.83 -15.89
CA CYS A 14 26.67 16.01 -15.55
C CYS A 14 26.96 15.10 -14.36
N LEU A 15 28.10 14.42 -14.34
CA LEU A 15 28.51 13.55 -13.23
C LEU A 15 28.64 14.34 -11.92
N LYS A 16 29.19 15.57 -11.97
CA LYS A 16 29.23 16.46 -10.81
C LYS A 16 27.82 16.81 -10.29
N ARG A 17 26.88 17.12 -11.18
CA ARG A 17 25.48 17.38 -10.81
C ARG A 17 24.77 16.16 -10.22
N VAL A 18 25.17 14.96 -10.63
CA VAL A 18 24.64 13.72 -10.04
C VAL A 18 25.14 13.58 -8.61
N ALA A 19 26.44 13.78 -8.35
CA ALA A 19 26.99 13.73 -7.01
C ALA A 19 26.33 14.76 -6.08
N GLU A 20 26.24 16.03 -6.51
CA GLU A 20 25.58 17.10 -5.75
C GLU A 20 24.09 16.80 -5.50
N GLY A 21 23.38 16.24 -6.49
CA GLY A 21 21.97 15.88 -6.34
C GLY A 21 21.74 14.70 -5.38
N VAL A 22 22.68 13.75 -5.30
CA VAL A 22 22.63 12.64 -4.34
C VAL A 22 22.87 13.14 -2.91
N GLU A 23 23.83 14.05 -2.70
CA GLU A 23 24.05 14.68 -1.39
C GLU A 23 22.83 15.51 -0.96
N GLN A 24 22.26 16.32 -1.86
CA GLN A 24 21.03 17.07 -1.57
C GLN A 24 19.85 16.14 -1.23
N PHE A 25 19.73 15.00 -1.92
CA PHE A 25 18.72 14.00 -1.60
C PHE A 25 18.89 13.46 -0.17
N ASP A 26 20.10 13.04 0.20
CA ASP A 26 20.40 12.51 1.54
C ASP A 26 20.17 13.58 2.63
N ASP A 27 20.50 14.85 2.37
CA ASP A 27 20.27 15.97 3.29
C ASP A 27 18.77 16.27 3.49
N ILE A 28 17.99 16.33 2.41
CA ILE A 28 16.54 16.57 2.48
C ILE A 28 15.88 15.41 3.19
N TRP A 29 16.31 14.18 2.92
CA TRP A 29 15.80 12.99 3.58
C TRP A 29 15.95 13.03 5.11
N GLN A 30 17.14 13.41 5.59
CA GLN A 30 17.36 13.58 7.04
C GLN A 30 16.42 14.63 7.62
N LYS A 31 16.16 15.73 6.88
CA LYS A 31 15.22 16.78 7.31
C LYS A 31 13.77 16.28 7.37
N VAL A 32 13.34 15.40 6.45
CA VAL A 32 12.00 14.77 6.49
C VAL A 32 11.84 13.95 7.76
N HIS A 33 12.84 13.12 8.11
CA HIS A 33 12.75 12.25 9.30
C HIS A 33 12.88 12.99 10.63
N ASN A 34 13.66 14.08 10.67
CA ASN A 34 13.85 14.87 11.88
C ASN A 34 12.75 15.93 12.10
N ALA A 35 11.90 16.19 11.09
CA ALA A 35 10.83 17.18 11.20
C ALA A 35 9.72 16.68 12.15
N ALA A 36 9.52 17.39 13.26
CA ALA A 36 8.44 17.13 14.21
C ALA A 36 7.08 17.71 13.77
N ASN A 37 7.09 18.69 12.86
CA ASN A 37 5.89 19.39 12.39
C ASN A 37 5.44 18.87 11.01
N ALA A 38 4.14 18.59 10.87
CA ALA A 38 3.52 18.13 9.63
C ALA A 38 3.78 19.06 8.42
N ASN A 39 3.67 20.38 8.59
CA ASN A 39 3.87 21.34 7.48
C ASN A 39 5.31 21.35 6.98
N GLN A 40 6.28 21.14 7.88
CA GLN A 40 7.69 21.04 7.51
C GLN A 40 7.99 19.72 6.81
N LYS A 41 7.38 18.62 7.28
CA LYS A 41 7.49 17.31 6.66
C LYS A 41 6.98 17.34 5.21
N GLU A 42 5.80 17.89 4.98
CA GLU A 42 5.22 18.03 3.63
C GLU A 42 6.10 18.90 2.69
N LYS A 43 6.66 19.99 3.21
CA LYS A 43 7.60 20.84 2.45
C LYS A 43 8.85 20.05 2.03
N TYR A 44 9.46 19.30 2.96
CA TYR A 44 10.64 18.51 2.66
C TYR A 44 10.35 17.33 1.74
N GLU A 45 9.17 16.71 1.84
CA GLU A 45 8.69 15.69 0.89
C GLU A 45 8.52 16.25 -0.53
N ALA A 46 7.95 17.46 -0.64
CA ALA A 46 7.82 18.14 -1.92
C ALA A 46 9.19 18.47 -2.55
N ASP A 47 10.16 18.89 -1.74
CA ASP A 47 11.52 19.18 -2.20
C ASP A 47 12.29 17.90 -2.56
N LEU A 48 12.13 16.82 -1.78
CA LEU A 48 12.66 15.48 -2.09
C LEU A 48 12.14 14.99 -3.44
N LYS A 49 10.84 15.15 -3.71
CA LYS A 49 10.21 14.77 -4.98
C LYS A 49 10.76 15.57 -6.17
N LYS A 50 11.11 16.84 -5.98
CA LYS A 50 11.78 17.65 -7.01
C LYS A 50 13.18 17.11 -7.29
N GLU A 51 13.94 16.76 -6.25
CA GLU A 51 15.31 16.26 -6.40
C GLU A 51 15.36 14.89 -7.09
N ILE A 52 14.45 13.98 -6.73
CA ILE A 52 14.24 12.70 -7.42
C ILE A 52 14.02 12.91 -8.92
N LYS A 53 13.16 13.87 -9.31
CA LYS A 53 12.91 14.18 -10.72
C LYS A 53 14.15 14.74 -11.43
N LYS A 54 14.98 15.54 -10.76
CA LYS A 54 16.23 16.05 -11.34
C LYS A 54 17.22 14.92 -11.58
N LEU A 55 17.41 14.04 -10.60
CA LEU A 55 18.26 12.86 -10.72
C LEU A 55 17.79 11.94 -11.86
N GLN A 56 16.48 11.72 -11.99
CA GLN A 56 15.91 10.92 -13.09
C GLN A 56 16.23 11.50 -14.47
N ARG A 57 16.15 12.82 -14.65
CA ARG A 57 16.53 13.48 -15.91
C ARG A 57 18.02 13.30 -16.23
N LEU A 58 18.88 13.43 -15.23
CA LEU A 58 20.32 13.17 -15.39
C LEU A 58 20.59 11.70 -15.74
N ARG A 59 19.87 10.77 -15.14
CA ARG A 59 19.94 9.32 -15.44
C ARG A 59 19.54 9.02 -16.88
N ASP A 60 18.46 9.64 -17.38
CA ASP A 60 18.02 9.47 -18.76
C ASP A 60 19.01 10.08 -19.75
N GLN A 61 19.60 11.24 -19.43
CA GLN A 61 20.69 11.83 -20.20
C GLN A 61 21.93 10.91 -20.25
N ILE A 62 22.33 10.33 -19.12
CA ILE A 62 23.41 9.34 -19.03
C ILE A 62 23.07 8.09 -19.85
N LYS A 63 21.81 7.64 -19.86
CA LYS A 63 21.37 6.50 -20.66
C LYS A 63 21.54 6.75 -22.16
N THR A 64 21.20 7.94 -22.65
CA THR A 64 21.44 8.34 -24.05
C THR A 64 22.92 8.35 -24.40
N TRP A 65 23.78 8.80 -23.48
CA TRP A 65 25.23 8.75 -23.67
C TRP A 65 25.79 7.32 -23.65
N LEU A 66 25.25 6.43 -22.83
CA LEU A 66 25.64 5.02 -22.84
C LEU A 66 25.32 4.32 -24.17
N THR A 67 24.29 4.76 -24.90
CA THR A 67 23.96 4.25 -26.24
C THR A 67 24.79 4.87 -27.36
N SER A 68 25.47 6.00 -27.12
CA SER A 68 26.35 6.63 -28.12
C SER A 68 27.67 5.86 -28.28
N ASN A 69 28.21 5.83 -29.51
CA ASN A 69 29.49 5.21 -29.84
C ASN A 69 30.68 6.19 -29.72
N ASP A 70 30.43 7.47 -29.46
CA ASP A 70 31.47 8.51 -29.41
C ASP A 70 32.24 8.54 -28.07
N ILE A 71 31.80 7.74 -27.10
CA ILE A 71 32.33 7.69 -25.73
C ILE A 71 33.16 6.43 -25.54
N LYS A 72 34.46 6.62 -25.25
CA LYS A 72 35.42 5.52 -25.06
C LYS A 72 35.32 4.85 -23.69
N ASP A 73 35.17 5.62 -22.62
CA ASP A 73 35.04 5.09 -21.25
C ASP A 73 33.61 5.29 -20.73
N LYS A 74 32.84 4.19 -20.68
CA LYS A 74 31.45 4.18 -20.22
C LYS A 74 31.31 3.78 -18.74
N ARG A 75 32.41 3.41 -18.07
CA ARG A 75 32.41 2.99 -16.66
C ARG A 75 31.83 4.06 -15.72
N PRO A 76 32.31 5.33 -15.74
CA PRO A 76 31.80 6.36 -14.82
C PRO A 76 30.33 6.71 -15.06
N LEU A 77 29.88 6.64 -16.32
CA LEU A 77 28.47 6.80 -16.70
C LEU A 77 27.62 5.64 -16.17
N GLY A 78 28.11 4.41 -16.29
CA GLY A 78 27.43 3.21 -15.77
C GLY A 78 27.31 3.23 -14.24
N GLU A 79 28.35 3.63 -13.52
CA GLU A 79 28.36 3.74 -12.06
C GLU A 79 27.39 4.82 -11.57
N ASN A 80 27.41 6.01 -12.18
CA ASN A 80 26.50 7.10 -11.80
C ASN A 80 25.05 6.79 -12.17
N ARG A 81 24.80 6.10 -13.30
CA ARG A 81 23.47 5.59 -13.62
C ARG A 81 22.95 4.64 -12.53
N LYS A 82 23.79 3.69 -12.09
CA LYS A 82 23.44 2.77 -11.01
C LYS A 82 23.21 3.51 -9.70
N LEU A 83 24.08 4.48 -9.36
CA LEU A 83 23.93 5.31 -8.16
C LEU A 83 22.58 6.04 -8.16
N ILE A 84 22.20 6.66 -9.28
CA ILE A 84 20.88 7.29 -9.39
C ILE A 84 19.75 6.25 -9.29
N GLU A 85 19.88 5.08 -9.91
CA GLU A 85 18.85 4.02 -9.82
C GLU A 85 18.73 3.46 -8.39
N THR A 86 19.80 3.48 -7.59
CA THR A 86 19.76 3.11 -6.17
C THR A 86 19.13 4.19 -5.29
N VAL A 87 19.28 5.47 -5.66
CA VAL A 87 18.72 6.62 -4.93
C VAL A 87 17.32 6.99 -5.47
N SER A 88 16.93 6.49 -6.64
CA SER A 88 15.68 6.80 -7.34
C SER A 88 15.24 5.59 -8.17
N PRO A 89 14.75 4.51 -7.56
CA PRO A 89 14.21 3.37 -8.27
C PRO A 89 13.05 3.78 -9.17
N VAL A 90 13.20 3.43 -10.43
CA VAL A 90 12.33 3.83 -11.54
C VAL A 90 11.18 2.85 -11.59
N ARG A 91 10.13 3.08 -10.80
CA ARG A 91 8.83 2.49 -11.13
C ARG A 91 8.22 3.32 -12.25
N ARG A 92 8.20 2.77 -13.47
CA ARG A 92 7.31 3.23 -14.55
C ARG A 92 5.91 3.32 -13.94
N LYS A 93 5.28 4.48 -14.03
CA LYS A 93 3.88 4.68 -13.65
C LYS A 93 3.00 3.67 -14.41
N ARG A 94 2.58 2.62 -13.74
CA ARG A 94 1.21 2.09 -13.83
C ARG A 94 0.61 2.32 -12.44
N SER A 95 -0.60 2.87 -12.44
CA SER A 95 -1.45 3.32 -11.32
C SER A 95 -0.89 3.24 -9.90
N ALA A 96 -0.96 4.35 -9.18
CA ALA A 96 -0.27 4.63 -7.92
C ALA A 96 -0.84 3.91 -6.67
N GLU A 97 -1.44 2.73 -6.79
CA GLU A 97 -2.25 2.14 -5.71
C GLU A 97 -1.64 0.88 -5.04
N SER A 98 -0.72 0.15 -5.68
CA SER A 98 -0.25 -1.15 -5.14
C SER A 98 0.78 -1.12 -3.99
N ALA A 99 0.86 -0.08 -3.16
CA ALA A 99 1.92 0.04 -2.14
C ALA A 99 1.45 0.10 -0.67
N MET A 100 0.14 -0.02 -0.38
CA MET A 100 -0.39 0.22 0.98
C MET A 100 -0.34 -0.98 1.94
N PHE A 101 -0.11 -2.22 1.50
CA PHE A 101 -0.40 -3.39 2.35
C PHE A 101 0.74 -3.95 3.24
N LEU A 102 1.82 -3.22 3.54
CA LEU A 102 2.93 -3.80 4.32
C LEU A 102 3.41 -2.91 5.50
N GLY A 103 2.52 -2.14 6.11
CA GLY A 103 2.86 -1.15 7.15
C GLY A 103 2.99 -1.67 8.59
N VAL A 104 2.49 -2.86 8.94
CA VAL A 104 2.23 -3.20 10.36
C VAL A 104 3.31 -4.04 11.07
N LEU A 105 4.27 -4.66 10.38
CA LEU A 105 5.13 -5.69 11.00
C LEU A 105 6.63 -5.35 11.18
N ILE A 106 7.03 -4.08 11.32
CA ILE A 106 8.46 -3.76 11.54
C ILE A 106 8.63 -2.77 12.68
N ASN A 107 8.23 -3.18 13.89
CA ASN A 107 8.66 -2.52 15.12
C ASN A 107 9.17 -3.57 16.11
N ALA A 108 10.27 -4.22 15.74
CA ALA A 108 11.07 -5.01 16.68
C ALA A 108 12.53 -5.06 16.20
N SER A 109 13.36 -4.29 16.88
CA SER A 109 14.76 -4.61 17.19
C SER A 109 15.81 -4.64 16.07
N LEU A 110 16.92 -3.94 16.34
CA LEU A 110 18.32 -4.22 15.93
C LEU A 110 18.97 -3.41 14.77
N PRO A 111 20.32 -3.29 14.78
CA PRO A 111 21.06 -2.05 14.53
C PRO A 111 21.90 -2.04 13.25
N ARG A 112 22.46 -0.85 12.95
CA ARG A 112 23.58 -0.48 12.04
C ARG A 112 23.99 -1.51 10.97
N LEU A 113 23.65 -1.29 9.69
CA LEU A 113 24.20 -2.07 8.56
C LEU A 113 24.19 -1.31 7.20
N SER A 114 24.74 -1.99 6.19
CA SER A 114 25.52 -1.56 5.01
C SER A 114 24.72 -1.05 3.78
N PRO A 115 25.38 -0.52 2.72
CA PRO A 115 24.73 0.14 1.56
C PRO A 115 23.64 -0.65 0.82
N SER A 116 23.61 -1.98 0.91
CA SER A 116 22.52 -2.82 0.40
C SER A 116 21.17 -2.52 1.09
N GLN A 117 21.20 -2.03 2.33
CA GLN A 117 20.01 -1.60 3.09
C GLN A 117 19.46 -0.24 2.63
N ARG A 118 20.16 0.52 1.77
CA ARG A 118 19.61 1.77 1.18
C ARG A 118 18.42 1.48 0.25
N MET A 119 18.41 0.32 -0.41
CA MET A 119 17.29 -0.14 -1.26
C MET A 119 16.04 -0.49 -0.43
N GLU A 120 16.23 -0.95 0.81
CA GLU A 120 15.14 -1.24 1.74
C GLU A 120 14.56 0.05 2.35
N ARG A 121 15.40 1.09 2.55
CA ARG A 121 14.95 2.44 2.94
C ARG A 121 14.06 3.11 1.90
N PHE A 122 14.27 2.82 0.62
CA PHE A 122 13.42 3.35 -0.45
C PHE A 122 12.01 2.72 -0.44
N LYS A 123 11.89 1.45 -0.04
CA LYS A 123 10.58 0.79 0.16
C LYS A 123 9.81 1.33 1.36
N VAL A 124 10.52 1.79 2.40
CA VAL A 124 9.91 2.33 3.62
C VAL A 124 9.37 3.75 3.39
N VAL A 125 10.12 4.64 2.73
CA VAL A 125 9.64 6.04 2.55
C VAL A 125 8.72 6.25 1.35
N GLU A 126 8.76 5.38 0.33
CA GLU A 126 7.68 5.37 -0.68
C GLU A 126 6.33 4.98 -0.04
N ARG A 127 6.34 4.24 1.08
CA ARG A 127 5.15 3.87 1.86
C ARG A 127 4.71 4.94 2.88
N GLU A 128 5.63 5.68 3.49
CA GLU A 128 5.30 6.61 4.59
C GLU A 128 4.97 8.06 4.18
N THR A 129 5.32 8.50 2.97
CA THR A 129 5.16 9.92 2.54
C THR A 129 3.97 10.14 1.60
N LYS A 130 3.06 9.16 1.48
CA LYS A 130 1.81 9.28 0.71
C LYS A 130 0.54 9.03 1.52
N THR A 131 0.61 9.00 2.85
CA THR A 131 -0.55 8.73 3.71
C THR A 131 -0.90 9.86 4.67
N LYS A 132 -0.50 11.11 4.37
CA LYS A 132 -1.06 12.30 5.03
C LYS A 132 -1.15 13.49 4.07
N ALA A 133 -2.15 13.48 3.18
CA ALA A 133 -2.74 14.71 2.61
C ALA A 133 -3.96 14.37 1.76
N TYR A 134 -5.11 14.15 2.40
CA TYR A 134 -6.24 15.01 2.10
C TYR A 134 -6.77 15.51 3.44
N SER A 135 -5.97 16.39 4.05
CA SER A 135 -6.49 17.30 5.05
C SER A 135 -7.43 18.26 4.33
N LYS A 136 -8.56 18.46 4.97
CA LYS A 136 -9.80 19.06 4.52
C LYS A 136 -9.68 20.57 4.35
N GLU A 137 -8.77 21.08 3.50
CA GLU A 137 -8.71 22.51 3.13
C GLU A 137 -7.74 22.75 1.95
N GLY A 138 -8.28 22.86 0.74
CA GLY A 138 -7.49 23.05 -0.49
C GLY A 138 -8.36 23.15 -1.74
N LEU A 139 -9.35 24.05 -1.68
CA LEU A 139 -10.28 24.37 -2.77
C LEU A 139 -9.56 24.82 -4.04
N GLY A 140 -9.82 24.12 -5.15
CA GLY A 140 -9.55 24.62 -6.50
C GLY A 140 -8.89 23.58 -7.42
N GLN A 141 -9.71 22.82 -8.14
CA GLN A 141 -9.38 21.86 -9.22
C GLN A 141 -8.95 20.43 -8.81
N VAL A 142 -9.91 19.50 -8.64
CA VAL A 142 -9.91 18.17 -9.30
C VAL A 142 -11.36 17.72 -9.52
N SER A 143 -12.11 18.45 -10.35
CA SER A 143 -13.20 17.85 -11.10
C SER A 143 -12.58 17.03 -12.24
N LYS A 144 -12.41 15.72 -12.00
CA LYS A 144 -12.28 14.59 -12.95
C LYS A 144 -11.69 13.35 -12.23
N ILE A 145 -12.32 12.91 -11.14
CA ILE A 145 -12.16 11.52 -10.69
C ILE A 145 -12.95 10.68 -11.68
N ASP A 146 -12.31 9.66 -12.25
CA ASP A 146 -12.98 8.72 -13.16
C ASP A 146 -14.19 8.10 -12.43
N PRO A 147 -15.41 8.10 -13.01
CA PRO A 147 -16.61 7.63 -12.33
C PRO A 147 -16.46 6.21 -11.77
N GLU A 148 -15.70 5.36 -12.45
CA GLU A 148 -15.43 3.98 -12.05
C GLU A 148 -14.52 3.90 -10.82
N GLN A 149 -13.47 4.72 -10.79
CA GLN A 149 -12.60 4.84 -9.62
C GLN A 149 -13.34 5.40 -8.41
N ARG A 150 -14.36 6.26 -8.61
CA ARG A 150 -15.21 6.77 -7.53
C ARG A 150 -16.05 5.66 -6.90
N LYS A 151 -16.72 4.84 -7.71
CA LYS A 151 -17.51 3.70 -7.21
C LYS A 151 -16.65 2.73 -6.40
N LYS A 152 -15.47 2.39 -6.91
CA LYS A 152 -14.53 1.50 -6.23
C LYS A 152 -14.06 2.06 -4.89
N GLU A 153 -13.80 3.37 -4.81
CA GLU A 153 -13.43 4.03 -3.56
C GLU A 153 -14.59 4.06 -2.55
N GLU A 154 -15.82 4.31 -3.01
CA GLU A 154 -17.03 4.27 -2.17
C GLU A 154 -17.21 2.87 -1.53
N VAL A 155 -17.12 1.82 -2.34
CA VAL A 155 -17.20 0.42 -1.85
C VAL A 155 -16.06 0.09 -0.91
N ARG A 156 -14.83 0.53 -1.22
CA ARG A 156 -13.68 0.33 -0.34
C ARG A 156 -13.89 0.96 1.03
N GLN A 157 -14.38 2.20 1.08
CA GLN A 157 -14.64 2.87 2.35
C GLN A 157 -15.70 2.13 3.17
N TRP A 158 -16.75 1.63 2.51
CA TRP A 158 -17.76 0.81 3.17
C TRP A 158 -17.18 -0.49 3.73
N LEU A 159 -16.41 -1.25 2.93
CA LEU A 159 -15.75 -2.49 3.38
C LEU A 159 -14.84 -2.24 4.61
N THR A 160 -14.03 -1.18 4.58
CA THR A 160 -13.20 -0.80 5.73
C THR A 160 -14.05 -0.46 6.95
N SER A 161 -15.12 0.32 6.77
CA SER A 161 -16.03 0.64 7.88
C SER A 161 -16.72 -0.59 8.44
N GLY A 162 -17.09 -1.57 7.61
CA GLY A 162 -17.69 -2.84 8.03
C GLY A 162 -16.73 -3.66 8.88
N ILE A 163 -15.48 -3.82 8.43
CA ILE A 163 -14.41 -4.50 9.18
C ILE A 163 -14.20 -3.82 10.54
N GLU A 164 -14.08 -2.49 10.58
CA GLU A 164 -13.89 -1.74 11.84
C GLU A 164 -15.07 -1.84 12.81
N LYS A 165 -16.31 -2.04 12.32
CA LYS A 165 -17.47 -2.29 13.18
C LYS A 165 -17.40 -3.70 13.77
N LEU A 166 -17.09 -4.71 12.96
CA LEU A 166 -16.99 -6.11 13.39
C LEU A 166 -15.82 -6.33 14.36
N ASP A 167 -14.64 -5.74 14.09
CA ASP A 167 -13.48 -5.80 15.01
C ASP A 167 -13.82 -5.20 16.37
N ARG A 168 -14.52 -4.06 16.41
CA ARG A 168 -14.96 -3.46 17.68
C ARG A 168 -15.93 -4.36 18.44
N GLN A 169 -16.87 -5.01 17.75
CA GLN A 169 -17.77 -5.98 18.39
C GLN A 169 -17.00 -7.20 18.91
N ILE A 170 -15.97 -7.68 18.19
CA ILE A 170 -15.07 -8.74 18.68
C ILE A 170 -14.37 -8.29 19.97
N ASP A 171 -13.77 -7.09 19.99
CA ASP A 171 -13.09 -6.56 21.17
C ASP A 171 -14.03 -6.47 22.39
N GLU A 172 -15.29 -6.04 22.16
CA GLU A 172 -16.33 -6.00 23.20
C GLU A 172 -16.67 -7.40 23.74
N PHE A 173 -16.85 -8.39 22.85
CA PHE A 173 -17.12 -9.77 23.24
C PHE A 173 -15.94 -10.42 23.96
N GLU A 174 -14.72 -10.23 23.47
CA GLU A 174 -13.50 -10.77 24.08
C GLU A 174 -13.27 -10.14 25.47
N ALA A 175 -13.52 -8.85 25.64
CA ALA A 175 -13.49 -8.18 26.95
C ALA A 175 -14.58 -8.70 27.91
N GLU A 176 -15.80 -8.96 27.42
CA GLU A 176 -16.86 -9.57 28.23
C GLU A 176 -16.46 -10.97 28.70
N ILE A 177 -15.92 -11.81 27.80
CA ILE A 177 -15.39 -13.14 28.12
C ILE A 177 -14.34 -13.03 29.23
N GLU A 178 -13.34 -12.16 29.09
CA GLU A 178 -12.30 -11.96 30.12
C GLU A 178 -12.89 -11.54 31.47
N SER A 179 -13.91 -10.68 31.47
CA SER A 179 -14.58 -10.23 32.69
C SER A 179 -15.31 -11.36 33.43
N LEU A 180 -15.92 -12.30 32.69
CA LEU A 180 -16.61 -13.47 33.24
C LEU A 180 -15.62 -14.42 33.94
N TYR A 181 -14.38 -14.50 33.44
CA TYR A 181 -13.30 -15.25 34.09
C TYR A 181 -12.69 -14.50 35.28
N ALA A 182 -12.51 -13.18 35.21
CA ALA A 182 -11.91 -12.37 36.26
C ALA A 182 -12.70 -12.37 37.59
N GLY A 183 -14.03 -12.53 37.51
CA GLY A 183 -14.91 -12.60 38.69
C GLY A 183 -14.92 -13.95 39.43
N SER A 184 -14.29 -15.00 38.89
CA SER A 184 -14.37 -16.36 39.45
C SER A 184 -13.10 -16.78 40.20
N LYS A 185 -13.16 -16.86 41.54
CA LYS A 185 -12.08 -17.45 42.37
C LYS A 185 -11.93 -18.97 42.19
N LYS A 186 -12.87 -19.64 41.52
CA LYS A 186 -12.82 -21.07 41.19
C LYS A 186 -12.33 -21.23 39.74
N LYS A 187 -11.46 -22.22 39.52
CA LYS A 187 -10.94 -22.59 38.19
C LYS A 187 -12.01 -23.09 37.20
N LYS A 188 -13.28 -23.21 37.63
CA LYS A 188 -14.43 -23.68 36.85
C LYS A 188 -15.56 -22.66 36.99
N LEU A 189 -16.02 -22.13 35.85
CA LEU A 189 -17.18 -21.26 35.76
C LEU A 189 -18.47 -22.04 36.09
N ASP A 190 -19.49 -21.34 36.57
CA ASP A 190 -20.85 -21.90 36.68
C ASP A 190 -21.48 -22.09 35.30
N ARG A 191 -22.61 -22.81 35.24
CA ARG A 191 -23.24 -23.20 33.97
C ARG A 191 -23.65 -21.97 33.16
N ASP A 192 -24.35 -21.02 33.78
CA ASP A 192 -24.87 -19.83 33.09
C ASP A 192 -23.73 -18.96 32.52
N LYS A 193 -22.60 -18.84 33.23
CA LYS A 193 -21.41 -18.16 32.70
C LYS A 193 -20.73 -18.92 31.57
N ASN A 194 -20.69 -20.26 31.62
CA ASN A 194 -20.15 -21.03 30.50
C ASN A 194 -21.05 -20.89 29.26
N ASP A 195 -22.38 -20.98 29.44
CA ASP A 195 -23.35 -20.83 28.36
C ASP A 195 -23.20 -19.46 27.67
N ARG A 196 -22.98 -18.38 28.45
CA ARG A 196 -22.68 -17.04 27.91
C ARG A 196 -21.33 -16.95 27.19
N VAL A 197 -20.28 -17.59 27.71
CA VAL A 197 -18.96 -17.62 27.05
C VAL A 197 -19.06 -18.34 25.70
N GLU A 198 -19.79 -19.45 25.63
CA GLU A 198 -20.00 -20.19 24.37
C GLU A 198 -20.76 -19.35 23.34
N GLU A 199 -21.79 -18.61 23.75
CA GLU A 199 -22.53 -17.68 22.89
C GLU A 199 -21.63 -16.57 22.32
N LEU A 200 -20.86 -15.89 23.19
CA LEU A 200 -19.92 -14.84 22.81
C LEU A 200 -18.84 -15.38 21.86
N GLN A 201 -18.30 -16.57 22.13
CA GLN A 201 -17.32 -17.22 21.24
C GLN A 201 -17.93 -17.55 19.87
N GLY A 202 -19.21 -17.93 19.83
CA GLY A 202 -19.94 -18.13 18.59
C GLY A 202 -20.01 -16.85 17.74
N TRP A 203 -20.35 -15.71 18.33
CA TRP A 203 -20.34 -14.43 17.60
C TRP A 203 -18.94 -14.02 17.15
N VAL A 204 -17.92 -14.21 17.99
CA VAL A 204 -16.52 -13.90 17.62
C VAL A 204 -16.07 -14.70 16.39
N GLU A 205 -16.40 -15.99 16.32
CA GLU A 205 -16.03 -16.83 15.17
C GLU A 205 -16.75 -16.39 13.88
N ARG A 206 -18.03 -16.04 13.97
CA ARG A 206 -18.80 -15.51 12.83
C ARG A 206 -18.25 -14.17 12.34
N HIS A 207 -17.94 -13.24 13.24
CA HIS A 207 -17.34 -11.95 12.86
C HIS A 207 -15.98 -12.13 12.20
N LYS A 208 -15.16 -13.07 12.68
CA LYS A 208 -13.89 -13.44 12.05
C LYS A 208 -14.10 -14.01 10.64
N TYR A 209 -15.16 -14.79 10.43
CA TYR A 209 -15.53 -15.25 9.09
C TYR A 209 -15.91 -14.08 8.17
N HIS A 210 -16.83 -13.21 8.58
CA HIS A 210 -17.23 -12.05 7.78
C HIS A 210 -16.05 -11.13 7.47
N ILE A 211 -15.19 -10.80 8.45
CA ILE A 211 -13.97 -10.01 8.22
C ILE A 211 -13.09 -10.64 7.14
N LYS A 212 -12.84 -11.96 7.22
CA LYS A 212 -12.04 -12.69 6.23
C LYS A 212 -12.64 -12.62 4.82
N GLN A 213 -13.97 -12.66 4.70
CA GLN A 213 -14.66 -12.50 3.42
C GLN A 213 -14.52 -11.07 2.90
N LEU A 214 -14.73 -10.05 3.74
CA LEU A 214 -14.58 -8.64 3.36
C LEU A 214 -13.15 -8.28 2.97
N GLU A 215 -12.14 -8.81 3.66
CA GLU A 215 -10.74 -8.67 3.27
C GLU A 215 -10.44 -9.33 1.92
N THR A 216 -11.09 -10.46 1.64
CA THR A 216 -10.96 -11.15 0.35
C THR A 216 -11.62 -10.35 -0.76
N VAL A 217 -12.84 -9.86 -0.55
CA VAL A 217 -13.56 -8.94 -1.45
C VAL A 217 -12.71 -7.70 -1.74
N MET A 218 -12.14 -7.08 -0.70
CA MET A 218 -11.26 -5.92 -0.82
C MET A 218 -10.07 -6.21 -1.75
N ARG A 219 -9.39 -7.33 -1.53
CA ARG A 219 -8.24 -7.76 -2.34
C ARG A 219 -8.63 -8.03 -3.79
N LEU A 220 -9.78 -8.66 -4.04
CA LEU A 220 -10.28 -8.91 -5.40
C LEU A 220 -10.68 -7.61 -6.11
N LEU A 221 -11.34 -6.70 -5.39
CA LEU A 221 -11.70 -5.36 -5.86
C LEU A 221 -10.43 -4.57 -6.23
N ASP A 222 -9.41 -4.57 -5.37
CA ASP A 222 -8.13 -3.89 -5.60
C ASP A 222 -7.38 -4.44 -6.80
N ASN A 223 -7.39 -5.77 -7.00
CA ASN A 223 -6.80 -6.43 -8.16
C ASN A 223 -7.62 -6.26 -9.47
N CYS A 224 -8.76 -5.57 -9.41
CA CYS A 224 -9.72 -5.43 -10.50
C CYS A 224 -10.24 -6.79 -11.01
N SER A 225 -10.30 -7.79 -10.12
CA SER A 225 -10.88 -9.11 -10.37
C SER A 225 -12.34 -9.21 -9.95
N LEU A 226 -12.85 -8.22 -9.21
CA LEU A 226 -14.25 -8.14 -8.77
C LEU A 226 -14.79 -6.73 -9.05
N ASP A 227 -16.01 -6.68 -9.59
CA ASP A 227 -16.68 -5.43 -9.98
C ASP A 227 -17.33 -4.76 -8.76
N ALA A 228 -17.22 -3.43 -8.68
CA ALA A 228 -17.77 -2.66 -7.56
C ALA A 228 -19.29 -2.81 -7.46
N ASP A 229 -20.01 -2.87 -8.58
CA ASP A 229 -21.47 -2.99 -8.59
C ASP A 229 -21.93 -4.38 -8.09
N LYS A 230 -21.11 -5.43 -8.23
CA LYS A 230 -21.38 -6.73 -7.60
C LYS A 230 -21.27 -6.67 -6.08
N VAL A 231 -20.22 -6.01 -5.57
CA VAL A 231 -20.04 -5.83 -4.12
C VAL A 231 -21.16 -4.99 -3.53
N ARG A 232 -21.70 -4.03 -4.29
CA ARG A 232 -22.87 -3.26 -3.85
C ARG A 232 -24.13 -4.10 -3.65
N GLY A 233 -24.24 -5.25 -4.32
CA GLY A 233 -25.36 -6.17 -4.14
C GLY A 233 -25.47 -6.73 -2.73
N ILE A 234 -24.34 -6.93 -2.05
CA ILE A 234 -24.29 -7.54 -0.71
C ILE A 234 -24.29 -6.52 0.44
N MET A 235 -24.33 -5.22 0.12
CA MET A 235 -24.13 -4.17 1.12
C MET A 235 -25.23 -4.13 2.17
N ASP A 236 -26.48 -4.18 1.72
CA ASP A 236 -27.64 -4.08 2.61
C ASP A 236 -27.72 -5.29 3.54
N ASP A 237 -27.44 -6.50 3.03
CA ASP A 237 -27.46 -7.74 3.81
C ASP A 237 -26.37 -7.77 4.88
N LEU A 238 -25.16 -7.31 4.52
CA LEU A 238 -24.07 -7.22 5.49
C LEU A 238 -24.31 -6.10 6.52
N ASP A 239 -24.81 -4.93 6.12
CA ASP A 239 -25.12 -3.86 7.06
C ASP A 239 -26.21 -4.31 8.04
N TYR A 240 -27.21 -5.07 7.57
CA TYR A 240 -28.21 -5.71 8.43
C TYR A 240 -27.57 -6.70 9.41
N TYR A 241 -26.66 -7.56 8.96
CA TYR A 241 -25.89 -8.44 9.85
C TYR A 241 -25.14 -7.65 10.94
N VAL A 242 -24.39 -6.63 10.55
CA VAL A 242 -23.55 -5.85 11.47
C VAL A 242 -24.37 -5.14 12.55
N ASP A 243 -25.57 -4.66 12.19
CA ASP A 243 -26.43 -3.90 13.08
C ASP A 243 -27.35 -4.80 13.93
N SER A 244 -27.74 -5.99 13.45
CA SER A 244 -28.73 -6.89 14.11
C SER A 244 -28.20 -8.24 14.64
N ASN A 245 -26.90 -8.57 14.50
CA ASN A 245 -26.37 -9.91 14.85
C ASN A 245 -26.59 -10.40 16.30
N GLN A 246 -26.91 -9.50 17.23
CA GLN A 246 -27.20 -9.83 18.64
C GLN A 246 -28.70 -9.90 18.97
N GLU A 247 -29.59 -9.66 18.00
CA GLU A 247 -31.04 -9.71 18.22
C GLU A 247 -31.51 -11.17 18.41
N PRO A 248 -32.40 -11.46 19.37
CA PRO A 248 -32.80 -12.86 19.68
C PRO A 248 -33.48 -13.61 18.53
N ASP A 249 -34.10 -12.89 17.60
CA ASP A 249 -34.76 -13.42 16.40
C ASP A 249 -33.93 -13.28 15.13
N PHE A 250 -32.70 -12.77 15.25
CA PHE A 250 -31.78 -12.69 14.13
C PHE A 250 -31.45 -14.09 13.59
N THR A 251 -31.56 -14.23 12.27
CA THR A 251 -31.15 -15.43 11.56
C THR A 251 -29.98 -15.07 10.67
N GLU A 252 -28.85 -15.73 10.89
CA GLU A 252 -27.65 -15.56 10.10
C GLU A 252 -27.89 -16.05 8.66
N ASP A 253 -27.53 -15.21 7.69
CA ASP A 253 -27.49 -15.60 6.29
C ASP A 253 -26.05 -15.99 5.92
N GLU A 254 -25.82 -17.29 5.79
CA GLU A 254 -24.51 -17.85 5.40
C GLU A 254 -24.20 -17.60 3.90
N MET A 255 -25.20 -17.20 3.09
CA MET A 255 -25.12 -17.12 1.63
C MET A 255 -24.83 -15.70 1.12
N ILE A 256 -24.58 -14.73 2.01
CA ILE A 256 -24.32 -13.32 1.66
C ILE A 256 -23.22 -13.19 0.59
N TYR A 257 -22.21 -14.05 0.62
CA TYR A 257 -21.06 -13.95 -0.28
C TYR A 257 -21.11 -14.86 -1.51
N ASP A 258 -22.12 -15.73 -1.63
CA ASP A 258 -22.18 -16.76 -2.67
C ASP A 258 -22.25 -16.15 -4.08
N GLU A 259 -22.97 -15.04 -4.23
CA GLU A 259 -23.09 -14.34 -5.51
C GLU A 259 -21.75 -13.71 -5.97
N LEU A 260 -20.79 -13.55 -5.06
CA LEU A 260 -19.47 -12.98 -5.37
C LEU A 260 -18.45 -14.01 -5.88
N ASP A 261 -18.73 -15.31 -5.74
CA ASP A 261 -17.89 -16.41 -6.21
C ASP A 261 -16.39 -16.24 -5.84
N LEU A 262 -16.16 -16.02 -4.54
CA LEU A 262 -14.85 -15.62 -4.01
C LEU A 262 -13.78 -16.71 -4.19
N GLU A 263 -14.17 -17.99 -4.21
CA GLU A 263 -13.23 -19.11 -4.37
C GLU A 263 -12.67 -19.21 -5.80
N GLU A 264 -13.53 -19.09 -6.83
CA GLU A 264 -13.09 -19.10 -8.23
C GLU A 264 -12.23 -17.87 -8.55
N ALA A 265 -12.63 -16.70 -8.04
CA ALA A 265 -11.91 -15.44 -8.24
C ALA A 265 -10.50 -15.46 -7.62
N VAL A 266 -10.34 -16.09 -6.44
CA VAL A 266 -9.03 -16.26 -5.79
C VAL A 266 -8.16 -17.26 -6.56
N ALA A 267 -8.71 -18.37 -7.05
CA ALA A 267 -7.98 -19.35 -7.86
C ALA A 267 -7.48 -18.77 -9.20
N GLY A 268 -8.24 -17.86 -9.80
CA GLY A 268 -7.84 -17.09 -10.98
C GLY A 268 -6.57 -16.23 -10.78
N ILE A 269 -6.38 -15.68 -9.57
CA ILE A 269 -5.20 -14.87 -9.25
C ILE A 269 -3.94 -15.75 -9.19
N TYR A 270 -3.98 -16.88 -8.49
CA TYR A 270 -2.84 -17.80 -8.38
C TYR A 270 -2.43 -18.39 -9.73
N SER A 271 -3.38 -18.73 -10.60
CA SER A 271 -3.10 -19.24 -11.94
C SER A 271 -2.51 -18.17 -12.89
N SER A 272 -2.93 -16.90 -12.74
CA SER A 272 -2.42 -15.79 -13.56
C SER A 272 -0.96 -15.38 -13.24
N THR A 273 -0.46 -15.66 -12.03
CA THR A 273 0.94 -15.38 -11.66
C THR A 273 1.95 -16.24 -12.44
N GLY A 274 1.50 -17.28 -13.15
CA GLY A 274 2.33 -18.09 -14.06
C GLY A 274 2.34 -17.64 -15.53
N ALA A 275 1.51 -16.67 -15.95
CA ALA A 275 1.25 -16.44 -17.39
C ALA A 275 1.45 -14.99 -17.88
N CYS A 276 1.97 -14.06 -17.08
CA CYS A 276 2.20 -12.68 -17.52
C CYS A 276 3.57 -12.51 -18.24
N CYS A 277 3.82 -13.32 -19.28
CA CYS A 277 4.93 -13.08 -20.21
C CYS A 277 4.68 -13.66 -21.61
N HIS A 278 3.56 -13.35 -22.25
CA HIS A 278 3.48 -13.42 -23.72
C HIS A 278 2.86 -12.13 -24.27
N TYR A 279 3.72 -11.29 -24.86
CA TYR A 279 3.30 -10.20 -25.73
C TYR A 279 2.66 -10.79 -26.99
N HIS A 280 1.43 -10.40 -27.26
CA HIS A 280 0.77 -10.61 -28.54
C HIS A 280 1.41 -9.66 -29.56
N THR A 281 2.27 -10.20 -30.41
CA THR A 281 2.75 -9.54 -31.63
C THR A 281 1.72 -9.83 -32.72
N THR A 282 0.78 -8.92 -32.97
CA THR A 282 0.00 -8.95 -34.21
C THR A 282 0.63 -8.01 -35.22
N PHE A 283 1.22 -8.66 -36.23
CA PHE A 283 1.52 -8.11 -37.54
C PHE A 283 0.24 -7.57 -38.18
N LEU A 284 0.32 -6.36 -38.75
CA LEU A 284 -0.14 -6.00 -40.09
C LEU A 284 0.60 -4.75 -40.54
#